data_AF-A0A0W0VEJ2-F1
#
_entry.id   AF-A0A0W0VEJ2-F1
#
_cell.length_a   1.000
_cell.length_b   1.000
_cell.length_c   1.000
_cell.angle_alpha   90.00
_cell.angle_beta   90.00
_cell.angle_gamma   90.00
#
_symmetry.space_group_name_H-M   'P 1'
#
loop_
_entity.id
_entity.type
_entity.pdbx_description
1 polymer ?
#
loop_
_entity_poly.entity_id
_entity_poly.type
_entity_poly.pdbx_seq_one_letter_code
_entity_poly.pdbx_strand_id
1 'polypeptide(L)'
;MLIADYTVLSKQHSSKIELVNYQYSGNTHNVIAGIGLVNMLWYELESGQVVPIDYRIYDKDTDGKTKNTHFCEMLSIAKQRGIVPEAVVMDAWYSSLKLVRYIVDTLIEI
;
A
#
# COMPACT_ATOMS: atom_id res chain seq x y z
N MET A 1 4.34 10.37 -10.48
CA MET A 1 4.92 9.27 -9.66
C MET A 1 3.81 8.46 -9.02
N LEU A 2 4.01 7.15 -8.84
CA LEU A 2 3.16 6.32 -7.97
C LEU A 2 3.79 6.20 -6.58
N ILE A 3 3.02 6.50 -5.55
CA ILE A 3 3.44 6.40 -4.16
C ILE A 3 2.60 5.35 -3.46
N ALA A 4 3.22 4.37 -2.83
CA ALA A 4 2.55 3.38 -2.00
C ALA A 4 3.01 3.48 -0.55
N ASP A 5 2.04 3.44 0.35
CA ASP A 5 2.31 3.44 1.78
C ASP A 5 1.27 2.59 2.52
N TYR A 6 1.45 2.43 3.82
CA TYR A 6 0.56 1.71 4.70
C TYR A 6 0.27 2.52 5.97
N THR A 7 -0.99 2.54 6.38
CA THR A 7 -1.42 3.18 7.64
C THR A 7 -2.27 2.24 8.50
N VAL A 8 -2.24 2.45 9.81
CA VAL A 8 -3.15 1.78 10.77
C VAL A 8 -4.21 2.79 11.21
N LEU A 9 -5.47 2.51 10.87
CA LEU A 9 -6.60 3.25 11.41
C LEU A 9 -6.89 2.73 12.82
N SER A 10 -6.45 3.48 13.84
CA SER A 10 -6.63 3.10 15.24
C SER A 10 -8.10 2.85 15.58
N LYS A 11 -8.36 1.73 16.26
CA LYS A 11 -9.68 1.32 16.78
C LYS A 11 -9.61 0.96 18.26
N GLN A 12 -8.74 1.62 19.01
CA GLN A 12 -8.54 1.38 20.46
C GLN A 12 -9.83 1.45 21.30
N HIS A 13 -10.85 2.16 20.84
CA HIS A 13 -12.14 2.30 21.53
C HIS A 13 -13.27 1.43 20.94
N SER A 14 -12.97 0.52 20.01
CA SER A 14 -13.96 -0.36 19.39
C SER A 14 -13.50 -1.81 19.37
N SER A 15 -14.31 -2.71 19.94
CA SER A 15 -13.93 -4.10 20.18
C SER A 15 -14.72 -5.14 19.37
N LYS A 16 -15.64 -4.71 18.49
CA LYS A 16 -16.55 -5.60 17.75
C LYS A 16 -16.59 -5.34 16.24
N ILE A 17 -15.48 -4.89 15.68
CA ILE A 17 -15.33 -4.69 14.24
C ILE A 17 -14.45 -5.84 13.72
N GLU A 18 -15.02 -6.67 12.84
CA GLU A 18 -14.39 -7.90 12.32
C GLU A 18 -12.99 -7.65 11.70
N LEU A 19 -12.81 -6.53 11.01
CA LEU A 19 -11.56 -6.17 10.33
C LEU A 19 -10.45 -5.66 11.27
N VAL A 20 -10.70 -5.56 12.58
CA VAL A 20 -9.73 -5.01 13.53
C VAL A 20 -8.70 -6.07 13.88
N ASN A 21 -7.43 -5.75 13.60
CA ASN A 21 -6.28 -6.59 13.90
C ASN A 21 -5.25 -5.83 14.72
N TYR A 22 -4.35 -6.56 15.40
CA TYR A 22 -3.24 -5.96 16.15
C TYR A 22 -2.03 -5.73 15.25
N GLN A 23 -1.62 -4.46 15.14
CA GLN A 23 -0.60 -4.03 14.17
C GLN A 23 0.33 -3.00 14.77
N TYR A 24 1.60 -3.04 14.41
CA TYR A 24 2.57 -2.04 14.86
C TYR A 24 2.23 -0.67 14.25
N SER A 25 2.17 0.35 15.11
CA SER A 25 1.99 1.74 14.74
C SER A 25 3.26 2.50 15.09
N GLY A 26 3.92 3.06 14.06
CA GLY A 26 5.10 3.90 14.25
C GLY A 26 4.81 5.17 15.05
N ASN A 27 3.60 5.74 14.91
CA ASN A 27 3.21 6.94 15.67
C ASN A 27 3.19 6.69 17.19
N THR A 28 2.65 5.54 17.61
CA THR A 28 2.57 5.17 19.04
C THR A 28 3.77 4.36 19.52
N HIS A 29 4.69 4.01 18.61
CA HIS A 29 5.81 3.11 18.85
C HIS A 29 5.40 1.79 19.53
N ASN A 30 4.20 1.28 19.21
CA ASN A 30 3.61 0.13 19.88
C ASN A 30 2.60 -0.59 18.96
N VAL A 31 2.25 -1.83 19.32
CA VAL A 31 1.18 -2.59 18.68
C VAL A 31 -0.17 -2.08 19.17
N ILE A 32 -1.05 -1.71 18.23
CA ILE A 32 -2.39 -1.19 18.51
C ILE A 32 -3.45 -2.02 17.78
N ALA A 33 -4.65 -2.05 18.33
CA ALA A 33 -5.82 -2.55 17.61
C ALA A 33 -6.23 -1.52 16.54
N GLY A 34 -6.30 -1.95 15.28
CA GLY A 34 -6.69 -1.08 14.18
C GLY A 34 -6.91 -1.80 12.86
N ILE A 35 -7.45 -1.07 11.90
CA ILE A 35 -7.66 -1.56 10.53
C ILE A 35 -6.47 -1.13 9.69
N GLY A 36 -5.82 -2.09 9.04
CA GLY A 36 -4.68 -1.82 8.18
C GLY A 36 -5.15 -1.38 6.80
N LEU A 37 -4.53 -0.34 6.25
CA LEU A 37 -4.84 0.18 4.93
C LEU A 37 -3.55 0.34 4.14
N VAL A 38 -3.44 -0.35 3.00
CA VAL A 38 -2.42 -0.07 1.99
C VAL A 38 -3.02 0.91 0.99
N ASN A 39 -2.34 2.02 0.74
CA ASN A 39 -2.82 3.13 -0.08
C ASN A 39 -1.85 3.42 -1.22
N MET A 40 -2.40 3.72 -2.40
CA MET A 40 -1.63 4.12 -3.57
C MET A 40 -2.13 5.46 -4.11
N LEU A 41 -1.19 6.38 -4.26
CA LEU A 41 -1.43 7.75 -4.70
C LEU A 41 -0.69 8.01 -6.02
N TRP A 42 -1.33 8.76 -6.90
CA TRP A 42 -0.65 9.46 -7.99
C TRP A 42 -0.20 10.83 -7.49
N TYR A 43 1.07 11.15 -7.72
CA TYR A 43 1.64 12.47 -7.50
C TYR A 43 2.07 13.06 -8.84
N GLU A 44 1.47 14.18 -9.22
CA GLU A 44 1.82 14.91 -10.43
C GLU A 44 3.01 15.84 -10.17
N LEU A 45 4.11 15.66 -10.88
CA LEU A 45 5.39 16.34 -10.58
C LEU A 45 5.30 17.85 -10.85
N GLU A 46 4.62 18.24 -11.92
CA GLU A 46 4.56 19.65 -12.33
C GLU A 46 3.60 20.46 -11.46
N SER A 47 2.41 19.91 -11.20
CA SER A 47 1.35 20.62 -10.49
C SER A 47 1.35 20.41 -8.97
N GLY A 48 2.07 19.39 -8.49
CA GLY A 48 2.04 18.95 -7.09
C GLY A 48 0.72 18.34 -6.66
N GLN A 49 -0.19 18.03 -7.60
CA GLN A 49 -1.47 17.42 -7.29
C GLN A 49 -1.30 15.98 -6.80
N VAL A 50 -2.08 15.62 -5.79
CA VAL A 50 -2.09 14.28 -5.20
C VAL A 50 -3.49 13.68 -5.36
N VAL A 51 -3.57 12.53 -6.01
CA VAL A 51 -4.82 11.84 -6.29
C VAL A 51 -4.73 10.40 -5.74
N PRO A 52 -5.61 9.99 -4.80
CA PRO A 52 -5.73 8.60 -4.43
C PRO A 52 -6.27 7.78 -5.60
N ILE A 53 -5.57 6.72 -5.99
CA ILE A 53 -5.95 5.91 -7.17
C ILE A 53 -6.37 4.49 -6.81
N ASP A 54 -5.91 3.96 -5.67
CA ASP A 54 -6.32 2.65 -5.17
C ASP A 54 -6.05 2.52 -3.65
N TYR A 55 -6.77 1.61 -3.00
CA TYR A 55 -6.54 1.22 -1.61
C TYR A 55 -6.91 -0.25 -1.38
N ARG A 56 -6.29 -0.87 -0.37
CA ARG A 56 -6.59 -2.25 0.06
C ARG A 56 -6.66 -2.31 1.57
N ILE A 57 -7.67 -3.00 2.08
CA ILE A 57 -7.74 -3.37 3.48
C ILE A 57 -6.75 -4.51 3.68
N TYR A 58 -5.81 -4.34 4.60
CA TYR A 58 -4.87 -5.39 4.96
C TYR A 58 -5.50 -6.28 6.03
N ASP A 59 -6.08 -7.38 5.59
CA ASP A 59 -6.73 -8.38 6.42
C ASP A 59 -6.07 -9.75 6.22
N LYS A 60 -4.87 -9.86 6.79
CA LYS A 60 -3.97 -11.01 6.61
C LYS A 60 -4.62 -12.35 6.97
N ASP A 61 -5.46 -12.37 8.00
CA ASP A 61 -6.03 -13.62 8.52
C ASP A 61 -7.15 -14.15 7.62
N THR A 62 -7.81 -13.27 6.86
CA THR A 62 -8.88 -13.63 5.93
C THR A 62 -8.35 -13.98 4.53
N ASP A 63 -7.47 -13.16 3.96
CA ASP A 63 -7.02 -13.33 2.57
C ASP A 63 -5.61 -13.92 2.41
N GLY A 64 -4.86 -14.03 3.51
CA GLY A 64 -3.49 -14.55 3.52
C GLY A 64 -2.47 -13.65 2.82
N LYS A 65 -2.86 -12.46 2.36
CA LYS A 65 -2.00 -11.58 1.58
C LYS A 65 -1.08 -10.77 2.48
N THR A 66 0.10 -10.50 1.97
CA THR A 66 1.02 -9.53 2.58
C THR A 66 0.77 -8.14 2.00
N LYS A 67 1.24 -7.09 2.68
CA LYS A 67 1.21 -5.72 2.13
C LYS A 67 1.90 -5.63 0.75
N ASN A 68 3.01 -6.33 0.56
CA ASN A 68 3.68 -6.41 -0.74
C ASN A 68 2.83 -7.12 -1.80
N THR A 69 2.03 -8.13 -1.41
CA THR A 69 1.11 -8.81 -2.33
C THR A 69 0.03 -7.85 -2.81
N HIS A 70 -0.59 -7.10 -1.90
CA HIS A 70 -1.54 -6.03 -2.26
C HIS A 70 -0.90 -5.00 -3.18
N PHE A 71 0.32 -4.56 -2.88
CA PHE A 71 1.00 -3.57 -3.70
C PHE A 71 1.25 -4.08 -5.12
N CYS A 72 1.75 -5.31 -5.30
CA CYS A 72 1.88 -5.93 -6.64
C CYS A 72 0.55 -5.93 -7.41
N GLU A 73 -0.55 -6.31 -6.76
CA GLU A 73 -1.88 -6.32 -7.39
C GLU A 73 -2.34 -4.91 -7.80
N MET A 74 -2.11 -3.92 -6.93
CA MET A 74 -2.43 -2.52 -7.22
C MET A 74 -1.59 -1.97 -8.38
N LEU A 75 -0.31 -2.36 -8.50
CA LEU A 75 0.56 -2.02 -9.64
C LEU A 75 0.03 -2.61 -10.95
N SER A 76 -0.40 -3.88 -10.94
CA SER A 76 -1.04 -4.52 -12.09
C SER A 76 -2.28 -3.76 -12.55
N ILE A 77 -3.14 -3.36 -11.61
CA ILE A 77 -4.36 -2.60 -11.91
C ILE A 77 -4.00 -1.20 -12.44
N ALA A 78 -3.00 -0.54 -11.86
CA ALA A 78 -2.51 0.74 -12.36
C ALA A 78 -2.04 0.65 -13.82
N LYS A 79 -1.26 -0.39 -14.17
CA LYS A 79 -0.87 -0.67 -15.56
C LYS A 79 -2.09 -0.87 -16.46
N GLN A 80 -3.04 -1.70 -16.04
CA GLN A 80 -4.27 -1.97 -16.81
C GLN A 80 -5.10 -0.70 -17.05
N ARG A 81 -5.05 0.27 -16.12
CA ARG A 81 -5.69 1.59 -16.25
C ARG A 81 -4.89 2.57 -17.13
N GLY A 82 -3.75 2.17 -17.67
CA GLY A 82 -2.89 3.02 -18.50
C GLY A 82 -2.07 4.04 -17.71
N ILE A 83 -1.87 3.82 -16.40
CA ILE A 83 -1.03 4.71 -15.58
C ILE A 83 0.44 4.37 -15.87
N VAL A 84 1.17 5.35 -16.38
CA VAL A 84 2.60 5.23 -16.72
C VAL A 84 3.40 6.17 -15.82
N PRO A 85 3.86 5.71 -14.64
CA PRO A 85 4.66 6.55 -13.74
C PRO A 85 6.13 6.62 -14.16
N GLU A 86 6.72 7.79 -14.01
CA GLU A 86 8.18 7.97 -14.09
C GLU A 86 8.94 7.28 -12.95
N ALA A 87 8.29 7.14 -11.79
CA ALA A 87 8.87 6.51 -10.61
C ALA A 87 7.80 5.89 -9.72
N VAL A 88 8.20 4.81 -9.03
CA VAL A 88 7.43 4.20 -7.94
C VAL A 88 8.18 4.44 -6.63
N VAL A 89 7.49 5.04 -5.65
CA VAL A 89 8.03 5.43 -4.35
C VAL A 89 7.32 4.64 -3.25
N MET A 90 8.09 4.09 -2.31
CA MET A 90 7.60 3.29 -1.19
C MET A 90 8.55 3.37 0.00
N ASP A 91 8.04 3.10 1.19
CA ASP A 91 8.87 2.96 2.41
C ASP A 91 9.85 1.77 2.28
N ALA A 92 11.01 1.87 2.93
CA ALA A 92 11.98 0.79 3.07
C ALA A 92 11.40 -0.51 3.66
N TRP A 93 10.31 -0.44 4.42
CA TRP A 93 9.59 -1.62 4.93
C TRP A 93 9.00 -2.50 3.82
N TYR A 94 8.82 -1.96 2.61
CA TYR A 94 8.43 -2.73 1.42
C TYR A 94 9.60 -3.41 0.71
N SER A 95 10.85 -3.07 1.07
CA SER A 95 12.05 -3.50 0.35
C SER A 95 12.16 -5.03 0.31
N SER A 96 11.91 -5.60 -0.87
CA SER A 96 12.09 -7.01 -1.13
C SER A 96 12.48 -7.21 -2.59
N LEU A 97 13.38 -8.15 -2.85
CA LEU A 97 13.85 -8.46 -4.21
C LEU A 97 12.68 -8.77 -5.15
N LYS A 98 11.68 -9.51 -4.64
CA LYS A 98 10.47 -9.87 -5.39
C LYS A 98 9.67 -8.63 -5.82
N LEU A 99 9.44 -7.68 -4.91
CA LEU A 99 8.67 -6.47 -5.21
C LEU A 99 9.42 -5.56 -6.19
N VAL A 100 10.73 -5.35 -5.97
CA VAL A 100 11.55 -4.51 -6.86
C VAL A 100 11.56 -5.07 -8.28
N ARG A 101 11.78 -6.38 -8.43
CA ARG A 101 11.72 -7.04 -9.73
C ARG A 101 10.34 -6.93 -10.36
N TYR A 102 9.28 -7.10 -9.58
CA TYR A 102 7.91 -6.97 -10.06
C TYR A 102 7.60 -5.57 -10.61
N ILE A 103 8.07 -4.51 -9.94
CA ILE A 103 7.91 -3.12 -10.41
C ILE A 103 8.57 -2.96 -11.79
N VAL A 104 9.81 -3.43 -11.93
CA VAL A 104 10.56 -3.37 -13.19
C VAL A 104 9.80 -4.14 -14.28
N ASP A 105 9.47 -5.41 -14.05
CA ASP A 105 8.83 -6.27 -15.06
C ASP A 105 7.42 -5.80 -15.44
N THR A 106 6.69 -5.16 -14.51
CA THR A 106 5.31 -4.72 -14.76
C THR A 106 5.27 -3.36 -15.45
N LEU A 107 5.99 -2.36 -14.94
CA LEU A 107 5.85 -0.97 -15.37
C LEU A 107 6.90 -0.52 -16.38
N ILE A 108 8.03 -1.25 -16.48
CA ILE A 108 9.10 -0.94 -17.43
C ILE A 108 9.10 -2.00 -18.51
N GLU A 109 8.55 -1.68 -19.67
CA GLU A 109 8.71 -2.49 -20.87
C GLU A 109 10.13 -2.25 -21.42
N ILE A 110 11.10 -3.07 -20.99
CA ILE A 110 12.41 -3.17 -21.65
C ILE A 110 12.37 -4.31 -22.66
#